data_AF-A0A350V9C7-F1
#
_entry.id   AF-A0A350V9C7-F1
#
_cell.length_a   1.000
_cell.length_b   1.000
_cell.length_c   1.000
_cell.angle_alpha   90.00
_cell.angle_beta   90.00
_cell.angle_gamma   90.00
#
_symmetry.space_group_name_H-M   'P 1'
#
loop_
_entity.id
_entity.type
_entity.pdbx_description
1 polymer ?
#
loop_
_entity_poly.entity_id
_entity_poly.type
_entity_poly.pdbx_seq_one_letter_code
_entity_poly.pdbx_strand_id
1 'polypeptide(L)' 'MIEIKLASKLPFDPRKRMGEIFADGFYKDLAFFTKDKNKLAMAFAHMFVLDVFYVALVLYGALGKFIY' A
#
# COMPACT_ATOMS: atom_id res chain seq x y z
N MET A 1 7.01 16.98 -2.78
CA MET A 1 8.32 16.29 -2.65
C MET A 1 8.05 14.82 -2.45
N ILE A 2 8.81 13.93 -3.08
CA ILE A 2 8.69 12.47 -2.87
C ILE A 2 9.80 12.05 -1.91
N GLU A 3 9.43 11.31 -0.86
CA GLU A 3 10.37 10.70 0.07
C GLU A 3 10.20 9.18 0.01
N ILE A 4 11.30 8.44 -0.11
CA ILE A 4 11.30 6.98 -0.08
C ILE A 4 11.71 6.53 1.33
N LYS A 5 10.88 5.71 1.97
CA LYS A 5 11.15 5.15 3.30
C LYS A 5 10.89 3.67 3.35
N LEU A 6 11.66 2.96 4.19
CA LEU A 6 11.32 1.60 4.57
C LEU A 6 9.98 1.61 5.32
N ALA A 7 9.04 0.74 4.95
CA ALA A 7 7.68 0.76 5.47
C ALA A 7 7.64 0.54 7.00
N SER A 8 8.57 -0.24 7.56
CA SER A 8 8.68 -0.44 9.01
C SER A 8 9.18 0.78 9.79
N LYS A 9 9.67 1.83 9.10
CA LYS A 9 10.12 3.09 9.72
C LYS A 9 9.05 4.19 9.73
N LEU A 10 7.84 3.90 9.27
CA LEU A 10 6.74 4.84 9.32
C LEU A 10 6.16 4.95 10.74
N PRO A 11 5.65 6.13 11.14
CA PRO A 11 5.06 6.33 12.47
C PRO A 11 3.63 5.75 12.61
N PHE A 12 3.15 4.99 11.62
CA PHE A 12 1.84 4.36 11.59
C PHE A 12 1.89 3.08 10.74
N ASP A 13 0.88 2.21 10.85
CA ASP A 13 0.79 0.99 10.03
C ASP A 13 0.33 1.31 8.59
N PRO A 14 1.17 1.12 7.56
CA PRO A 14 0.81 1.42 6.18
C PRO A 14 0.05 0.28 5.47
N ARG A 15 -0.07 -0.92 6.07
CA ARG A 15 -0.50 -2.15 5.38
C ARG A 15 -1.84 -2.01 4.69
N LYS A 16 -2.81 -1.37 5.34
CA LYS A 16 -4.13 -1.13 4.76
C LYS A 16 -4.01 -0.33 3.46
N ARG A 17 -3.27 0.79 3.49
CA ARG A 17 -3.11 1.66 2.34
C ARG A 17 -2.29 0.98 1.23
N MET A 18 -1.23 0.25 1.60
CA MET A 18 -0.47 -0.56 0.65
C MET A 18 -1.37 -1.61 -0.02
N GLY A 19 -2.22 -2.29 0.75
CA GLY A 19 -3.14 -3.30 0.24
C GLY A 19 -4.16 -2.73 -0.74
N GLU A 20 -4.72 -1.56 -0.45
CA GLU A 20 -5.59 -0.83 -1.38
C GLU A 20 -4.87 -0.51 -2.69
N ILE A 21 -3.64 0.02 -2.62
CA ILE A 21 -2.90 0.39 -3.83
C ILE A 21 -2.51 -0.83 -4.67
N PHE A 22 -2.07 -1.92 -4.03
CA PHE A 22 -1.77 -3.17 -4.73
C PHE A 22 -3.04 -3.76 -5.36
N ALA A 23 -4.17 -3.75 -4.64
CA ALA A 23 -5.43 -4.18 -5.22
C ALA A 23 -5.82 -3.32 -6.43
N ASP A 24 -5.70 -1.98 -6.35
CA ASP A 24 -5.99 -1.09 -7.47
C ASP A 24 -5.10 -1.37 -8.69
N GLY A 25 -3.81 -1.64 -8.48
CA GLY A 25 -2.86 -1.95 -9.54
C GLY A 25 -3.06 -3.32 -10.19
N PHE A 26 -3.42 -4.34 -9.41
CA PHE A 26 -3.45 -5.74 -9.85
C PHE A 26 -4.85 -6.35 -9.95
N TYR A 27 -5.93 -5.60 -9.66
CA TYR A 27 -7.28 -6.17 -9.62
C TYR A 27 -7.67 -6.82 -10.95
N LYS A 28 -7.29 -6.26 -12.10
CA LYS A 28 -7.64 -6.86 -13.41
C LYS A 28 -7.06 -8.27 -13.56
N ASP A 29 -5.81 -8.47 -13.13
CA ASP A 29 -5.11 -9.75 -13.23
C ASP A 29 -5.58 -10.75 -12.15
N LEU A 30 -6.05 -10.23 -11.01
CA LEU A 30 -6.43 -11.04 -9.84
C LEU A 30 -7.94 -11.15 -9.61
N ALA A 31 -8.77 -10.55 -10.47
CA ALA A 31 -10.24 -10.60 -10.40
C ALA A 31 -10.81 -12.02 -10.60
N PHE A 32 -9.96 -12.99 -10.95
CA PHE A 32 -10.28 -14.41 -10.90
C PHE A 32 -10.45 -14.92 -9.46
N PHE A 33 -9.63 -14.46 -8.50
CA PHE A 33 -9.68 -14.91 -7.11
C PHE A 33 -10.90 -14.38 -6.35
N THR A 34 -11.33 -13.14 -6.65
CA THR A 34 -12.47 -12.50 -6.00
C THR A 34 -13.02 -11.35 -6.85
N LYS A 35 -14.34 -11.14 -6.79
CA LYS A 35 -15.01 -9.94 -7.35
C LYS A 35 -15.09 -8.78 -6.35
N ASP A 36 -14.75 -9.05 -5.09
CA ASP A 36 -14.67 -8.05 -4.04
C ASP A 36 -13.22 -7.54 -3.93
N LYS A 37 -12.98 -6.33 -4.44
CA LYS A 37 -11.67 -5.69 -4.40
C LYS A 37 -11.19 -5.41 -2.98
N ASN A 38 -12.10 -5.20 -2.01
CA ASN A 38 -11.72 -4.96 -0.62
C ASN A 38 -11.17 -6.24 0.02
N LYS A 39 -11.72 -7.41 -0.30
CA LYS A 39 -11.14 -8.70 0.13
C LYS A 39 -9.72 -8.89 -0.41
N LEU A 40 -9.48 -8.52 -1.68
CA LEU A 40 -8.13 -8.58 -2.26
C LEU A 40 -7.17 -7.61 -1.54
N ALA A 41 -7.60 -6.38 -1.28
CA ALA A 41 -6.80 -5.39 -0.54
C ALA A 41 -6.46 -5.87 0.88
N MET A 42 -7.41 -6.48 1.59
CA MET A 42 -7.18 -7.06 2.92
C MET A 42 -6.20 -8.23 2.88
N ALA A 43 -6.28 -9.09 1.85
CA ALA A 43 -5.33 -10.18 1.66
C ALA A 43 -3.90 -9.65 1.45
N PHE A 44 -3.72 -8.65 0.59
CA PHE A 44 -2.42 -7.99 0.43
C PHE A 44 -1.93 -7.36 1.73
N ALA A 45 -2.80 -6.60 2.43
CA ALA A 45 -2.45 -5.97 3.70
C ALA A 45 -1.90 -6.97 4.73
N HIS A 46 -2.50 -8.17 4.81
CA HIS A 46 -2.06 -9.24 5.69
C HIS A 46 -0.69 -9.83 5.30
N MET A 47 -0.31 -9.82 4.02
CA MET A 47 0.91 -10.45 3.52
C MET A 47 2.17 -9.59 3.64
N PHE A 48 2.05 -8.28 3.87
CA PHE A 48 3.22 -7.40 3.86
C PHE A 48 4.12 -7.55 5.09
N VAL A 49 5.38 -7.89 4.82
CA VAL A 49 6.50 -7.85 5.76
C VAL A 49 7.17 -6.48 5.68
N LEU A 50 6.86 -5.57 6.60
CA LEU A 50 7.22 -4.15 6.47
C LEU A 50 8.74 -3.86 6.43
N ASP A 51 9.58 -4.81 6.84
CA ASP A 51 11.05 -4.70 6.81
C ASP A 51 11.67 -4.93 5.43
N VAL A 52 10.89 -5.33 4.42
CA VAL A 52 11.39 -5.55 3.05
C VAL A 52 10.69 -4.69 2.00
N PHE A 53 9.69 -3.90 2.38
CA PHE A 53 8.98 -2.99 1.48
C PHE A 53 9.41 -1.55 1.68
N TYR A 54 9.71 -0.86 0.58
CA TYR A 54 9.87 0.58 0.55
C TYR A 54 8.59 1.24 0.03
N VAL A 55 8.24 2.38 0.61
CA VAL A 55 7.10 3.21 0.20
C VAL A 55 7.58 4.55 -0.31
N ALA A 56 6.89 5.08 -1.32
CA ALA A 56 7.00 6.47 -1.73
C ALA A 56 5.91 7.30 -1.01
N LEU A 57 6.35 8.33 -0.29
CA LEU A 57 5.49 9.30 0.37
C LEU A 57 5.50 10.58 -0.45
N VAL A 58 4.33 11.05 -0.88
CA VAL A 58 4.20 12.36 -1.52
C VAL A 58 3.79 13.38 -0.48
N LEU A 59 4.72 14.25 -0.15
CA LEU A 59 4.49 15.34 0.80
C LEU A 59 3.91 16.55 0.05
N TYR A 60 2.69 16.94 0.42
CA TYR A 60 2.07 18.21 0.03
C TYR A 60 2.14 19.15 1.23
N GLY A 61 3.21 19.95 1.33
CA GLY A 61 3.45 20.78 2.53
C GLY A 61 3.60 19.92 3.80
N ALA A 62 2.96 20.31 4.91
CA ALA A 62 3.04 19.59 6.19
C ALA A 62 2.21 18.28 6.25
N LEU A 63 1.57 17.85 5.16
CA LEU A 63 0.72 16.66 5.11
C LEU A 63 1.21 15.70 4.02
N GLY A 64 1.67 14.52 4.44
CA GLY A 64 2.09 13.43 3.54
C GLY A 64 0.93 12.56 3.09
N LYS A 65 0.79 12.33 1.78
CA LYS A 65 -0.15 11.38 1.16
C LYS A 65 0.66 10.33 0.38
N PHE A 66 0.33 9.05 0.54
CA PHE A 66 0.96 7.98 -0.25
C PHE A 66 0.55 8.06 -1.71
N ILE A 67 1.53 8.10 -2.61
CA ILE A 67 1.33 7.90 -4.04
C ILE A 67 2.51 7.05 -4.53
N TYR A 68 2.22 6.08 -5.40
CA TYR A 68 3.23 5.39 -6.20
C TYR A 68 4.08 6.40 -6.98
#